data_AF-A0A2T8JCA1-F1
#
_entry.id   AF-A0A2T8JCA1-F1
#
_cell.length_a   1.000
_cell.length_b   1.000
_cell.length_c   1.000
_cell.angle_alpha   90.00
_cell.angle_beta   90.00
_cell.angle_gamma   90.00
#
_symmetry.space_group_name_H-M   'P 1'
#
loop_
_entity.id
_entity.type
_entity.pdbx_description
1 polymer ?
#
loop_
_entity_poly.entity_id
_entity_poly.type
_entity_poly.pdbx_seq_one_letter_code
_entity_poly.pdbx_strand_id
1 'polypeptide(L)'
;MGNQRGTQPGVMLYFLPMGPGRSKSVSGQPPSGLPPMNPGGWGGPNDTFWCCYGTGIESFSKLGDSIYFVEEGKTPGLYIIQYIPSIFEWKSAGLTVKQQAKTLFSTDTYFEVSLTISAKGDAQLAKVSVRIPSWTSIDDATATLNDQKLNLTGTGSSSNGSFLTVTKHWDEDTLTLKFPITLRTEAIKDDRPEYASIQAVLFGPHLLAGLTHGNLPVTDSNHSNDGLTPGIWEVNATNASSVAGWVTPLASGSLNLQLVTLTQSTGGRTLVLSVSIADGRLAMQEKPAAGTDACVHATFRVYGPAVASGGGVEGPNMTIEPFDRPGMAVTNALAVGRPGGGRDTLFNAVPGLDGAPGLDGAPGSVSLELGTRPGCFVTAPAAASGGANDTRVGVRCRGDGDDEAASFARAAPLRRYHPLSFAARGAERGFLLEPLRSLQDEFYTVYFSLVSG
;
A
#
# COMPACT_ATOMS: atom_id res chain seq x y z
N MET A 1 13.03 -0.56 5.01
CA MET A 1 12.69 -1.84 4.35
C MET A 1 11.43 -2.52 4.90
N GLY A 2 10.87 -2.06 6.03
CA GLY A 2 9.65 -2.68 6.57
C GLY A 2 9.91 -4.02 7.26
N ASN A 3 11.07 -4.12 7.91
CA ASN A 3 11.54 -5.31 8.64
C ASN A 3 11.10 -5.28 10.11
N GLN A 4 10.36 -4.26 10.53
CA GLN A 4 9.68 -4.16 11.82
C GLN A 4 8.17 -4.16 11.57
N ARG A 5 7.42 -4.88 12.39
CA ARG A 5 5.96 -4.96 12.26
C ARG A 5 5.31 -3.68 12.79
N GLY A 6 4.92 -2.80 11.88
CA GLY A 6 4.33 -1.51 12.25
C GLY A 6 5.27 -0.72 13.17
N THR A 7 4.75 -0.29 14.32
CA THR A 7 5.52 0.42 15.37
C THR A 7 5.81 -0.45 16.59
N GLN A 8 5.58 -1.76 16.50
CA GLN A 8 5.74 -2.67 17.62
C GLN A 8 7.23 -2.88 17.93
N PRO A 9 7.70 -2.56 19.15
CA PRO A 9 9.10 -2.75 19.51
C PRO A 9 9.44 -4.26 19.56
N GLY A 10 10.63 -4.63 19.08
CA GLY A 10 11.12 -6.00 19.16
C GLY A 10 10.40 -7.03 18.28
N VAL A 11 9.55 -6.59 17.34
CA VAL A 11 8.87 -7.48 16.38
C VAL A 11 9.50 -7.29 15.01
N MET A 12 10.46 -8.14 14.65
CA MET A 12 11.30 -7.99 13.46
C MET A 12 11.30 -9.24 12.58
N LEU A 13 11.58 -9.05 11.28
CA LEU A 13 11.76 -10.16 10.32
C LEU A 13 13.20 -10.64 10.28
N TYR A 14 13.34 -11.94 10.01
CA TYR A 14 14.59 -12.50 9.51
C TYR A 14 14.68 -12.37 7.98
N PHE A 15 13.68 -12.90 7.27
CA PHE A 15 13.61 -12.86 5.81
C PHE A 15 12.52 -11.89 5.35
N LEU A 16 12.87 -10.98 4.44
CA LEU A 16 11.92 -10.16 3.70
C LEU A 16 11.57 -10.88 2.41
N PRO A 17 10.36 -11.47 2.28
CA PRO A 17 10.03 -12.22 1.08
C PRO A 17 9.76 -11.27 -0.09
N MET A 18 10.34 -11.60 -1.25
CA MET A 18 10.25 -10.82 -2.50
C MET A 18 9.49 -11.57 -3.61
N GLY A 19 9.16 -12.85 -3.38
CA GLY A 19 8.43 -13.67 -4.34
C GLY A 19 6.94 -13.28 -4.45
N PRO A 20 6.24 -13.77 -5.48
CA PRO A 20 4.82 -13.50 -5.69
C PRO A 20 3.97 -14.19 -4.63
N GLY A 21 2.88 -13.52 -4.21
CA GLY A 21 1.92 -14.06 -3.25
C GLY A 21 2.54 -14.46 -1.93
N ARG A 22 3.55 -13.72 -1.45
CA ARG A 22 4.20 -13.97 -0.16
C ARG A 22 3.73 -12.96 0.87
N SER A 23 3.88 -13.32 2.14
CA SER A 23 3.66 -12.41 3.26
C SER A 23 4.81 -12.46 4.25
N LYS A 24 5.08 -11.32 4.88
CA LYS A 24 6.07 -11.19 5.96
C LYS A 24 5.64 -11.97 7.20
N SER A 25 4.34 -12.21 7.41
CA SER A 25 3.83 -12.93 8.58
C SER A 25 4.16 -14.42 8.58
N VAL A 26 4.47 -14.99 7.41
CA VAL A 26 4.79 -16.41 7.22
C VAL A 26 6.08 -16.63 6.43
N SER A 27 6.94 -15.61 6.29
CA SER A 27 8.22 -15.73 5.59
C SER A 27 9.06 -16.84 6.22
N GLY A 28 9.91 -17.57 5.50
CA GLY A 28 10.83 -18.55 6.10
C GLY A 28 10.22 -19.81 6.76
N GLN A 29 8.88 -19.91 6.90
CA GLN A 29 8.22 -21.16 7.30
C GLN A 29 8.33 -22.19 6.16
N PRO A 30 8.76 -23.44 6.43
CA PRO A 30 8.70 -24.48 5.41
C PRO A 30 7.23 -24.73 5.05
N PRO A 31 6.89 -24.89 3.77
CA PRO A 31 5.51 -25.07 3.37
C PRO A 31 4.83 -26.33 3.95
N SER A 32 5.64 -27.28 4.43
CA SER A 32 5.21 -28.54 5.05
C SER A 32 4.72 -28.42 6.51
N GLY A 33 4.85 -27.25 7.16
CA GLY A 33 4.29 -27.01 8.49
C GLY A 33 4.90 -27.84 9.63
N LEU A 34 6.10 -28.40 9.46
CA LEU A 34 6.80 -29.16 10.52
C LEU A 34 7.61 -28.22 11.45
N PRO A 35 7.63 -28.47 12.79
CA PRO A 35 8.17 -27.56 13.83
C PRO A 35 9.72 -27.45 13.85
N PRO A 36 10.30 -26.45 14.55
CA PRO A 36 11.12 -25.42 13.89
C PRO A 36 12.62 -25.55 14.16
N MET A 37 13.43 -25.28 13.13
CA MET A 37 14.76 -24.69 13.29
C MET A 37 15.08 -23.58 12.28
N ASN A 38 14.11 -23.18 11.44
CA ASN A 38 14.31 -22.09 10.49
C ASN A 38 13.52 -20.85 10.91
N PRO A 39 14.14 -19.66 10.88
CA PRO A 39 13.47 -18.43 11.25
C PRO A 39 12.37 -18.12 10.23
N GLY A 40 11.17 -17.81 10.73
CA GLY A 40 10.07 -17.46 9.86
C GLY A 40 8.99 -16.60 10.50
N GLY A 41 8.37 -15.77 9.69
CA GLY A 41 7.41 -14.77 10.10
C GLY A 41 8.06 -13.63 10.89
N TRP A 42 7.22 -12.94 11.66
CA TRP A 42 7.66 -11.98 12.66
C TRP A 42 8.18 -12.71 13.88
N GLY A 43 9.38 -12.35 14.33
CA GLY A 43 9.85 -12.78 15.65
C GLY A 43 9.07 -12.11 16.78
N GLY A 44 9.15 -12.69 17.98
CA GLY A 44 8.61 -12.12 19.20
C GLY A 44 9.61 -11.23 19.95
N PRO A 45 9.12 -10.31 20.80
CA PRO A 45 9.97 -9.32 21.47
C PRO A 45 10.87 -9.90 22.56
N ASN A 46 10.51 -11.04 23.16
CA ASN A 46 11.16 -11.57 24.36
C ASN A 46 11.68 -13.02 24.21
N ASP A 47 11.39 -13.67 23.09
CA ASP A 47 11.62 -15.11 22.87
C ASP A 47 12.32 -15.41 21.55
N THR A 48 12.61 -14.39 20.74
CA THR A 48 13.28 -14.52 19.45
C THR A 48 14.64 -13.82 19.44
N PHE A 49 15.71 -14.60 19.25
CA PHE A 49 17.10 -14.13 19.37
C PHE A 49 17.93 -14.46 18.13
N TRP A 50 17.35 -14.22 16.96
CA TRP A 50 18.06 -14.43 15.70
C TRP A 50 19.14 -13.36 15.47
N CYS A 51 20.14 -13.65 14.64
CA CYS A 51 21.20 -12.67 14.33
C CYS A 51 20.65 -11.34 13.78
N CYS A 52 19.56 -11.38 13.00
CA CYS A 52 18.91 -10.19 12.46
C CYS A 52 18.35 -9.25 13.54
N TYR A 53 18.06 -9.73 14.76
CA TYR A 53 17.61 -8.88 15.86
C TYR A 53 18.72 -7.95 16.35
N GLY A 54 19.94 -8.49 16.54
CA GLY A 54 21.10 -7.70 16.94
C GLY A 54 21.39 -6.59 15.93
N THR A 55 21.54 -6.96 14.66
CA THR A 55 21.76 -5.99 13.56
C THR A 55 20.59 -5.03 13.39
N GLY A 56 19.35 -5.50 13.59
CA GLY A 56 18.14 -4.67 13.53
C GLY A 56 18.16 -3.55 14.56
N ILE A 57 18.39 -3.88 15.83
CA ILE A 57 18.49 -2.90 16.92
C ILE A 57 19.62 -1.89 16.65
N GLU A 58 20.80 -2.36 16.24
CA GLU A 58 21.91 -1.48 15.87
C GLU A 58 21.53 -0.52 14.72
N SER A 59 20.85 -1.01 13.69
CA SER A 59 20.42 -0.20 12.55
C SER A 59 19.42 0.90 12.96
N PHE A 60 18.46 0.57 13.84
CA PHE A 60 17.49 1.56 14.33
C PHE A 60 18.13 2.63 15.24
N SER A 61 19.18 2.28 15.98
CA SER A 61 19.95 3.25 16.80
C SER A 61 20.73 4.26 15.94
N LYS A 62 20.94 3.97 14.67
CA LYS A 62 21.81 4.69 13.74
C LYS A 62 21.06 5.40 12.61
N LEU A 63 19.73 5.50 12.66
CA LEU A 63 18.94 6.13 11.56
C LEU A 63 19.40 7.54 11.17
N GLY A 64 19.98 8.30 12.11
CA GLY A 64 20.51 9.64 11.87
C GLY A 64 21.94 9.70 11.32
N ASP A 65 22.71 8.62 11.38
CA ASP A 65 24.16 8.64 11.11
C ASP A 65 24.52 8.83 9.63
N SER A 66 23.59 8.51 8.74
CA SER A 66 23.79 8.50 7.29
C SER A 66 22.99 9.59 6.58
N ILE A 67 22.51 10.59 7.32
CA ILE A 67 21.82 11.76 6.74
C ILE A 67 22.84 12.79 6.25
N TYR A 68 23.87 13.05 7.06
CA TYR A 68 24.86 14.12 6.87
C TYR A 68 26.28 13.58 6.95
N PHE A 69 27.17 14.03 6.05
CA PHE A 69 28.60 13.76 6.12
C PHE A 69 29.39 15.07 6.07
N VAL A 70 30.35 15.23 6.98
CA VAL A 70 31.20 16.43 7.06
C VAL A 70 32.52 16.16 6.36
N GLU A 71 32.93 17.09 5.50
CA GLU A 71 34.26 17.18 4.91
C GLU A 71 35.04 18.28 5.63
N GLU A 72 36.13 17.90 6.29
CA GLU A 72 37.03 18.87 6.92
C GLU A 72 37.93 19.55 5.88
N GLY A 73 38.35 20.79 6.16
CA GLY A 73 39.27 21.52 5.32
C GLY A 73 39.24 23.02 5.57
N LYS A 74 40.01 23.78 4.78
CA LYS A 74 40.01 25.27 4.84
C LYS A 74 38.63 25.88 4.56
N THR A 75 37.83 25.18 3.77
CA THR A 75 36.42 25.50 3.51
C THR A 75 35.65 24.24 3.84
N PRO A 76 35.10 24.11 5.07
CA PRO A 76 34.43 22.89 5.51
C PRO A 76 33.22 22.61 4.62
N GLY A 77 32.94 21.32 4.39
CA GLY A 77 31.84 20.85 3.55
C GLY A 77 30.82 20.03 4.31
N LEU A 78 29.56 20.13 3.92
CA LEU A 78 28.46 19.31 4.42
C LEU A 78 27.74 18.64 3.25
N TYR A 79 27.76 17.32 3.21
CA TYR A 79 27.01 16.50 2.26
C TYR A 79 25.70 16.04 2.89
N ILE A 80 24.59 16.34 2.25
CA ILE A 80 23.24 15.93 2.65
C ILE A 80 22.79 14.82 1.70
N ILE A 81 22.73 13.59 2.22
CA ILE A 81 22.53 12.36 1.41
C ILE A 81 21.08 11.87 1.44
N GLN A 82 20.38 12.11 2.55
CA GLN A 82 19.00 11.66 2.75
C GLN A 82 18.10 12.84 3.13
N TYR A 83 16.92 12.87 2.52
CA TYR A 83 15.92 13.91 2.73
C TYR A 83 14.94 13.55 3.86
N ILE A 84 15.49 13.33 5.06
CA ILE A 84 14.75 13.00 6.28
C ILE A 84 14.63 14.26 7.17
N PRO A 85 13.40 14.66 7.58
CA PRO A 85 13.23 15.82 8.45
C PRO A 85 14.09 15.75 9.71
N SER A 86 14.99 16.71 9.88
CA SER A 86 16.00 16.69 10.96
C SER A 86 16.65 18.08 11.13
N ILE A 87 17.39 18.24 12.23
CA ILE A 87 18.20 19.41 12.52
C ILE A 87 19.63 18.93 12.75
N PHE A 88 20.59 19.53 12.05
CA PHE A 88 22.01 19.24 12.18
C PHE A 88 22.76 20.48 12.71
N GLU A 89 23.38 20.35 13.88
CA GLU A 89 24.23 21.40 14.44
C GLU A 89 25.68 21.23 13.95
N TRP A 90 26.05 22.02 12.95
CA TRP A 90 27.38 21.99 12.35
C TRP A 90 28.35 22.91 13.09
N LYS A 91 28.77 22.46 14.28
CA LYS A 91 29.58 23.26 15.22
C LYS A 91 30.88 23.80 14.62
N SER A 92 31.58 23.00 13.80
CA SER A 92 32.85 23.39 13.19
C SER A 92 32.74 24.53 12.17
N ALA A 93 31.57 24.72 11.56
CA ALA A 93 31.31 25.82 10.63
C ALA A 93 30.52 26.98 11.26
N GLY A 94 30.05 26.83 12.51
CA GLY A 94 29.16 27.79 13.17
C GLY A 94 27.76 27.82 12.57
N LEU A 95 27.28 26.72 11.97
CA LEU A 95 26.02 26.66 11.23
C LEU A 95 25.02 25.68 11.86
N THR A 96 23.73 25.91 11.62
CA THR A 96 22.65 24.95 11.88
C THR A 96 21.89 24.70 10.59
N VAL A 97 21.65 23.44 10.26
CA VAL A 97 20.88 23.06 9.06
C VAL A 97 19.61 22.36 9.48
N LYS A 98 18.46 22.93 9.16
CA LYS A 98 17.15 22.33 9.36
C LYS A 98 16.61 21.85 8.01
N GLN A 99 16.32 20.57 7.93
CA GLN A 99 15.73 19.95 6.75
C GLN A 99 14.25 19.62 6.97
N GLN A 100 13.43 19.93 5.98
CA GLN A 100 12.05 19.50 5.88
C GLN A 100 11.80 18.87 4.51
N ALA A 101 11.00 17.82 4.48
CA ALA A 101 10.55 17.20 3.24
C ALA A 101 9.02 17.17 3.26
N LYS A 102 8.39 17.56 2.14
CA LYS A 102 6.94 17.52 2.00
C LYS A 102 6.47 16.06 2.01
N THR A 103 5.38 15.77 2.72
CA THR A 103 4.71 14.46 2.63
C THR A 103 4.31 14.21 1.18
N LEU A 104 4.73 13.05 0.67
CA LEU A 104 4.53 12.66 -0.72
C LEU A 104 3.22 11.87 -0.88
N PHE A 105 2.46 12.20 -1.90
CA PHE A 105 1.28 11.49 -2.37
C PHE A 105 1.52 10.89 -3.76
N SER A 106 0.82 9.82 -4.11
CA SER A 106 0.95 9.18 -5.44
C SER A 106 0.60 10.12 -6.60
N THR A 107 -0.21 11.15 -6.35
CA THR A 107 -0.61 12.17 -7.32
C THR A 107 0.39 13.32 -7.46
N ASP A 108 1.40 13.40 -6.58
CA ASP A 108 2.42 14.45 -6.68
C ASP A 108 3.36 14.17 -7.86
N THR A 109 3.73 15.23 -8.58
CA THR A 109 4.68 15.18 -9.69
C THR A 109 6.10 15.57 -9.27
N TYR A 110 6.25 16.15 -8.09
CA TYR A 110 7.53 16.56 -7.52
C TYR A 110 7.66 16.13 -6.06
N PHE A 111 8.85 15.68 -5.68
CA PHE A 111 9.29 15.59 -4.31
C PHE A 111 9.98 16.90 -3.90
N GLU A 112 9.45 17.56 -2.88
CA GLU A 112 9.90 18.90 -2.45
C GLU A 112 10.61 18.84 -1.10
N VAL A 113 11.78 19.48 -1.03
CA VAL A 113 12.63 19.57 0.15
C VAL A 113 13.00 21.02 0.39
N SER A 114 12.97 21.45 1.65
CA SER A 114 13.47 22.75 2.08
C SER A 114 14.56 22.58 3.13
N LEU A 115 15.65 23.31 2.94
CA LEU A 115 16.80 23.38 3.84
C LEU A 115 16.94 24.82 4.30
N THR A 116 16.72 25.06 5.59
CA THR A 116 17.05 26.34 6.22
C THR A 116 18.42 26.21 6.87
N ILE A 117 19.35 27.08 6.49
CA ILE A 117 20.70 27.11 7.01
C ILE A 117 20.81 28.43 7.76
N SER A 118 21.20 28.38 9.04
CA SER A 118 21.34 29.55 9.91
C SER A 118 22.74 29.63 10.54
N ALA A 119 23.27 30.85 10.64
CA ALA A 119 24.54 31.13 11.29
C ALA A 119 24.39 31.38 12.79
N LYS A 120 25.31 30.82 13.58
CA LYS A 120 25.49 31.15 15.00
C LYS A 120 26.75 32.03 15.15
N GLY A 121 26.58 33.34 15.03
CA GLY A 121 27.69 34.30 15.09
C GLY A 121 28.48 34.37 13.79
N ASP A 122 29.81 34.50 13.88
CA ASP A 122 30.69 34.60 12.70
C ASP A 122 30.86 33.23 12.01
N ALA A 123 29.89 32.86 11.16
CA ALA A 123 29.96 31.66 10.36
C ALA A 123 31.05 31.76 9.28
N GLN A 124 31.76 30.65 9.07
CA GLN A 124 32.82 30.59 8.07
C GLN A 124 32.26 30.33 6.66
N LEU A 125 33.05 30.68 5.63
CA LEU A 125 32.82 30.21 4.27
C LEU A 125 32.71 28.68 4.26
N ALA A 126 31.58 28.13 3.82
CA ALA A 126 31.31 26.69 3.86
C ALA A 126 30.62 26.19 2.60
N LYS A 127 30.84 24.91 2.27
CA LYS A 127 30.19 24.20 1.17
C LYS A 127 29.00 23.40 1.69
N VAL A 128 27.83 23.54 1.07
CA VAL A 128 26.69 22.65 1.28
C VAL A 128 26.41 21.92 -0.02
N SER A 129 26.47 20.58 0.03
CA SER A 129 26.33 19.68 -1.10
C SER A 129 25.09 18.80 -0.91
N VAL A 130 24.07 18.98 -1.74
CA VAL A 130 22.83 18.19 -1.66
C VAL A 130 22.78 17.15 -2.76
N ARG A 131 22.45 15.90 -2.40
CA ARG A 131 22.42 14.79 -3.34
C ARG A 131 21.27 14.94 -4.33
N ILE A 132 21.55 14.98 -5.62
CA ILE A 132 20.53 14.83 -6.67
C ILE A 132 20.24 13.33 -6.82
N PRO A 133 19.03 12.85 -6.49
CA PRO A 133 18.74 11.42 -6.53
C PRO A 133 18.78 10.87 -7.96
N SER A 134 19.35 9.68 -8.16
CA SER A 134 19.45 9.08 -9.50
C SER A 134 18.11 8.70 -10.14
N TRP A 135 17.04 8.61 -9.34
CA TRP A 135 15.69 8.34 -9.85
C TRP A 135 15.00 9.58 -10.43
N THR A 136 15.54 10.78 -10.24
CA THR A 136 14.96 12.03 -10.77
C THR A 136 15.46 12.33 -12.19
N SER A 137 14.66 13.06 -12.96
CA SER A 137 15.16 13.75 -14.17
C SER A 137 15.87 15.03 -13.75
N ILE A 138 17.08 15.28 -14.29
CA ILE A 138 17.84 16.51 -14.05
C ILE A 138 17.27 17.71 -14.80
N ASP A 139 16.67 17.47 -15.98
CA ASP A 139 16.20 18.53 -16.89
C ASP A 139 15.04 19.32 -16.28
N ASP A 140 14.20 18.64 -15.49
CA ASP A 140 13.03 19.22 -14.82
C ASP A 140 13.26 19.44 -13.31
N ALA A 141 14.42 19.05 -12.78
CA ALA A 141 14.77 19.35 -11.40
C ALA A 141 15.00 20.86 -11.22
N THR A 142 14.61 21.39 -10.07
CA THR A 142 14.86 22.80 -9.74
C THR A 142 15.46 22.94 -8.35
N ALA A 143 16.37 23.89 -8.23
CA ALA A 143 16.90 24.33 -6.95
C ALA A 143 16.87 25.85 -6.90
N THR A 144 16.43 26.41 -5.78
CA THR A 144 16.45 27.85 -5.52
C THR A 144 17.16 28.13 -4.20
N LEU A 145 18.00 29.15 -4.19
CA LEU A 145 18.59 29.71 -2.98
C LEU A 145 18.01 31.10 -2.78
N ASN A 146 17.26 31.30 -1.69
CA ASN A 146 16.53 32.56 -1.42
C ASN A 146 15.74 33.03 -2.65
N ASP A 147 14.94 32.12 -3.21
CA ASP A 147 14.12 32.30 -4.42
C ASP A 147 14.88 32.57 -5.73
N GLN A 148 16.22 32.57 -5.71
CA GLN A 148 17.04 32.65 -6.92
C GLN A 148 17.38 31.26 -7.47
N LYS A 149 17.04 31.01 -8.74
CA LYS A 149 17.28 29.72 -9.40
C LYS A 149 18.78 29.42 -9.54
N LEU A 150 19.17 28.20 -9.17
CA LEU A 150 20.53 27.68 -9.34
C LEU A 150 20.65 26.84 -10.63
N ASN A 151 21.84 26.84 -11.24
CA ASN A 151 22.14 26.01 -12.40
C ASN A 151 22.54 24.60 -11.96
N LEU A 152 21.76 23.60 -12.37
CA LEU A 152 22.02 22.18 -12.07
C LEU A 152 22.96 21.50 -13.06
N THR A 153 23.17 22.11 -14.23
CA THR A 153 23.97 21.58 -15.36
C THR A 153 25.47 21.51 -15.12
N GLY A 154 25.97 22.07 -14.01
CA GLY A 154 27.38 22.03 -13.61
C GLY A 154 27.76 20.86 -12.68
N THR A 155 26.80 20.01 -12.32
CA THR A 155 27.04 18.85 -11.44
C THR A 155 27.45 17.65 -12.30
N GLY A 156 28.67 17.14 -12.11
CA GLY A 156 29.33 16.21 -13.03
C GLY A 156 28.43 15.07 -13.53
N SER A 157 28.47 14.86 -14.85
CA SER A 157 27.84 13.74 -15.54
C SER A 157 28.40 12.42 -14.99
N SER A 158 27.72 11.84 -14.00
CA SER A 158 27.92 10.45 -13.64
C SER A 158 26.55 9.83 -13.42
N SER A 159 26.35 8.68 -14.04
CA SER A 159 25.12 7.90 -14.10
C SER A 159 24.62 7.37 -12.74
N ASN A 160 25.26 7.74 -11.62
CA ASN A 160 25.02 7.18 -10.28
C ASN A 160 24.57 8.22 -9.22
N GLY A 161 24.10 9.39 -9.66
CA GLY A 161 23.69 10.49 -8.78
C GLY A 161 24.81 11.52 -8.60
N SER A 162 24.43 12.80 -8.58
CA SER A 162 25.36 13.94 -8.49
C SER A 162 25.06 14.78 -7.26
N PHE A 163 25.88 15.81 -7.01
CA PHE A 163 25.68 16.77 -5.93
C PHE A 163 25.57 18.19 -6.47
N LEU A 164 24.53 18.91 -6.04
CA LEU A 164 24.50 20.36 -6.15
C LEU A 164 25.28 20.94 -4.97
N THR A 165 26.39 21.62 -5.26
CA THR A 165 27.24 22.23 -4.24
C THR A 165 27.17 23.75 -4.31
N VAL A 166 26.86 24.38 -3.18
CA VAL A 166 26.87 25.82 -3.00
C VAL A 166 27.93 26.19 -1.97
N THR A 167 28.82 27.11 -2.33
CA THR A 167 29.87 27.60 -1.43
C THR A 167 29.65 29.08 -1.16
N LYS A 168 29.36 29.45 0.10
CA LYS A 168 29.18 30.85 0.49
C LYS A 168 29.36 31.05 2.00
N HIS A 169 29.37 32.31 2.42
CA HIS A 169 29.10 32.66 3.82
C HIS A 169 27.59 32.55 4.02
N TRP A 170 27.18 31.55 4.79
CA TRP A 170 25.78 31.29 5.09
C TRP A 170 25.32 32.21 6.21
N ASP A 171 24.09 32.70 6.10
CA ASP A 171 23.40 33.45 7.16
C ASP A 171 22.03 32.81 7.39
N GLU A 172 20.90 33.51 7.24
CA GLU A 172 19.54 32.93 7.26
C GLU A 172 19.08 32.57 5.84
N ASP A 173 19.72 31.56 5.24
CA ASP A 173 19.48 31.14 3.87
C ASP A 173 18.49 29.98 3.77
N THR A 174 17.69 29.97 2.70
CA THR A 174 16.79 28.85 2.37
C THR A 174 17.14 28.27 1.00
N LEU A 175 17.51 26.99 0.99
CA LEU A 175 17.70 26.19 -0.21
C LEU A 175 16.48 25.28 -0.41
N THR A 176 15.69 25.53 -1.46
CA THR A 176 14.55 24.70 -1.84
C THR A 176 14.92 23.82 -3.02
N LEU A 177 14.57 22.54 -2.95
CA LEU A 177 14.82 21.53 -3.97
C LEU A 177 13.48 20.93 -4.41
N LYS A 178 13.27 20.81 -5.73
CA LYS A 178 12.14 20.08 -6.30
C LYS A 178 12.65 19.06 -7.30
N PHE A 179 12.37 17.79 -7.02
CA PHE A 179 12.79 16.66 -7.84
C PHE A 179 11.58 16.04 -8.54
N PRO A 180 11.53 16.03 -9.88
CA PRO A 180 10.54 15.26 -10.63
C PRO A 180 10.50 13.81 -10.14
N ILE A 181 9.32 13.34 -9.74
CA ILE A 181 9.13 11.98 -9.24
C ILE A 181 8.14 11.23 -10.12
N THR A 182 8.55 10.07 -10.60
CA THR A 182 7.79 9.31 -11.60
C THR A 182 7.75 7.83 -11.25
N LEU A 183 6.80 7.14 -11.88
CA LEU A 183 6.75 5.68 -11.92
C LEU A 183 7.79 5.16 -12.91
N ARG A 184 8.50 4.11 -12.50
CA ARG A 184 9.51 3.42 -13.31
C ARG A 184 9.50 1.93 -12.98
N THR A 185 10.08 1.14 -13.86
CA THR A 185 10.31 -0.27 -13.60
C THR A 185 11.80 -0.59 -13.50
N GLU A 186 12.13 -1.64 -12.76
CA GLU A 186 13.45 -2.25 -12.75
C GLU A 186 13.32 -3.74 -13.04
N ALA A 187 14.00 -4.21 -14.09
CA ALA A 187 14.09 -5.64 -14.37
C ALA A 187 14.88 -6.36 -13.26
N ILE A 188 14.48 -7.60 -12.97
CA ILE A 188 15.30 -8.47 -12.13
C ILE A 188 16.69 -8.65 -12.75
N LYS A 189 17.72 -8.77 -11.91
CA LYS A 189 19.10 -9.00 -12.35
C LYS A 189 19.33 -10.50 -12.57
N ASP A 190 18.65 -11.02 -13.58
CA ASP A 190 18.75 -12.42 -14.00
C ASP A 190 18.86 -12.49 -15.52
N ASP A 191 19.89 -13.19 -16.01
CA ASP A 191 20.20 -13.27 -17.44
C ASP A 191 19.44 -14.39 -18.15
N ARG A 192 18.69 -15.23 -17.41
CA ARG A 192 17.94 -16.34 -18.01
C ARG A 192 16.68 -15.81 -18.73
N PRO A 193 16.42 -16.22 -19.99
CA PRO A 193 15.35 -15.64 -20.81
C PRO A 193 13.95 -15.72 -20.18
N GLU A 194 13.65 -16.77 -19.41
CA GLU A 194 12.37 -16.97 -18.75
C GLU A 194 12.03 -15.92 -17.69
N TYR A 195 13.01 -15.16 -17.21
CA TYR A 195 12.80 -14.06 -16.25
C TYR A 195 12.90 -12.67 -16.87
N ALA A 196 13.11 -12.57 -18.19
CA ALA A 196 13.30 -11.28 -18.87
C ALA A 196 12.09 -10.33 -18.78
N SER A 197 10.88 -10.88 -18.61
CA SER A 197 9.64 -10.09 -18.44
C SER A 197 9.41 -9.62 -17.00
N ILE A 198 10.23 -10.05 -16.04
CA ILE A 198 10.02 -9.79 -14.62
C ILE A 198 10.54 -8.42 -14.24
N GLN A 199 9.64 -7.55 -13.78
CA GLN A 199 9.98 -6.18 -13.37
C GLN A 199 9.33 -5.79 -12.04
N ALA A 200 10.09 -5.05 -11.22
CA ALA A 200 9.58 -4.35 -10.05
C ALA A 200 9.07 -2.97 -10.45
N VAL A 201 8.09 -2.43 -9.70
CA VAL A 201 7.57 -1.06 -9.91
C VAL A 201 8.07 -0.15 -8.80
N LEU A 202 8.59 1.02 -9.16
CA LEU A 202 9.08 2.01 -8.21
C LEU A 202 8.44 3.38 -8.48
N PHE A 203 8.19 4.14 -7.41
CA PHE A 203 7.81 5.55 -7.46
C PHE A 203 8.90 6.37 -6.75
N GLY A 204 9.76 7.03 -7.55
CA GLY A 204 11.01 7.61 -7.06
C GLY A 204 11.87 6.57 -6.31
N PRO A 205 12.14 6.76 -4.99
CA PRO A 205 12.88 5.80 -4.18
C PRO A 205 12.02 4.67 -3.59
N HIS A 206 10.69 4.69 -3.79
CA HIS A 206 9.79 3.75 -3.14
C HIS A 206 9.53 2.53 -4.02
N LEU A 207 9.99 1.36 -3.58
CA LEU A 207 9.58 0.07 -4.15
C LEU A 207 8.11 -0.21 -3.79
N LEU A 208 7.28 -0.43 -4.80
CA LEU A 208 5.87 -0.76 -4.65
C LEU A 208 5.66 -2.28 -4.72
N ALA A 209 4.69 -2.77 -3.96
CA ALA A 209 4.26 -4.15 -3.97
C ALA A 209 2.74 -4.21 -4.16
N GLY A 210 2.27 -5.11 -5.03
CA GLY A 210 0.86 -5.32 -5.30
C GLY A 210 0.25 -6.33 -4.34
N LEU A 211 -0.85 -6.00 -3.69
CA LEU A 211 -1.59 -6.95 -2.85
C LEU A 211 -2.11 -8.10 -3.71
N THR A 212 -1.79 -9.34 -3.32
CA THR A 212 -2.25 -10.57 -4.00
C THR A 212 -1.87 -11.81 -3.19
N HIS A 213 -2.73 -12.84 -3.22
CA HIS A 213 -2.53 -14.10 -2.49
C HIS A 213 -1.77 -15.15 -3.27
N GLY A 214 -1.44 -14.93 -4.54
CA GLY A 214 -0.65 -15.91 -5.31
C GLY A 214 -1.38 -17.22 -5.65
N ASN A 215 -2.57 -17.46 -5.08
CA ASN A 215 -3.26 -18.75 -4.94
C ASN A 215 -2.52 -19.97 -5.53
N LEU A 216 -1.63 -20.57 -4.72
CA LEU A 216 -1.46 -22.01 -4.50
C LEU A 216 -0.45 -22.27 -3.35
N PRO A 217 -0.61 -23.34 -2.56
CA PRO A 217 0.38 -23.79 -1.59
C PRO A 217 1.56 -24.41 -2.32
N VAL A 218 2.75 -23.82 -2.16
CA VAL A 218 4.02 -24.48 -2.51
C VAL A 218 4.09 -25.75 -1.66
N THR A 219 4.12 -26.96 -2.23
CA THR A 219 4.08 -28.21 -1.43
C THR A 219 5.45 -28.91 -1.32
N ASP A 220 6.47 -28.44 -2.04
CA ASP A 220 7.84 -28.96 -1.96
C ASP A 220 8.88 -27.84 -2.27
N SER A 221 10.16 -28.07 -1.94
CA SER A 221 11.26 -27.12 -2.17
C SER A 221 11.80 -27.04 -3.61
N ASN A 222 11.56 -28.06 -4.43
CA ASN A 222 11.81 -28.05 -5.88
C ASN A 222 10.80 -27.15 -6.63
N HIS A 223 9.63 -26.90 -6.01
CA HIS A 223 8.53 -26.09 -6.53
C HIS A 223 8.51 -24.66 -5.95
N SER A 224 9.64 -24.15 -5.44
CA SER A 224 9.71 -22.78 -4.87
C SER A 224 9.36 -21.68 -5.88
N ASN A 225 9.43 -22.00 -7.18
CA ASN A 225 9.06 -21.18 -8.32
C ASN A 225 7.70 -21.55 -8.93
N ASP A 226 6.94 -22.47 -8.36
CA ASP A 226 5.62 -22.86 -8.88
C ASP A 226 4.51 -21.88 -8.47
N GLY A 227 4.86 -20.85 -7.68
CA GLY A 227 4.02 -19.68 -7.42
C GLY A 227 3.90 -18.72 -8.61
N LEU A 228 4.22 -19.18 -9.82
CA LEU A 228 4.10 -18.42 -11.06
C LEU A 228 2.87 -18.86 -11.87
N THR A 229 1.74 -19.17 -11.21
CA THR A 229 0.49 -19.36 -11.95
C THR A 229 0.25 -18.12 -12.83
N PRO A 230 0.15 -18.28 -14.16
CA PRO A 230 -0.15 -17.17 -15.07
C PRO A 230 -1.40 -16.42 -14.60
N GLY A 231 -1.47 -15.12 -14.85
CA GLY A 231 -2.57 -14.26 -14.42
C GLY A 231 -2.47 -13.66 -13.01
N ILE A 232 -1.76 -14.29 -12.05
CA ILE A 232 -1.81 -13.87 -10.63
C ILE A 232 -0.86 -12.71 -10.27
N TRP A 233 0.20 -12.53 -11.05
CA TRP A 233 1.21 -11.47 -10.90
C TRP A 233 1.59 -10.90 -12.28
N GLU A 234 0.75 -11.16 -13.28
CA GLU A 234 0.90 -10.68 -14.64
C GLU A 234 0.20 -9.33 -14.82
N VAL A 235 0.90 -8.40 -15.46
CA VAL A 235 0.40 -7.08 -15.79
C VAL A 235 0.34 -6.91 -17.29
N ASN A 236 -0.76 -6.35 -17.78
CA ASN A 236 -0.94 -6.12 -19.20
C ASN A 236 -0.26 -4.81 -19.58
N ALA A 237 0.92 -4.92 -20.17
CA ALA A 237 1.71 -3.80 -20.68
C ALA A 237 1.74 -3.74 -22.22
N THR A 238 0.95 -4.57 -22.91
CA THR A 238 1.01 -4.80 -24.37
C THR A 238 0.97 -3.52 -25.22
N ASN A 239 0.29 -2.46 -24.76
CA ASN A 239 0.17 -1.19 -25.47
C ASN A 239 0.72 0.01 -24.67
N ALA A 240 1.47 -0.23 -23.60
CA ALA A 240 1.94 0.81 -22.71
C ALA A 240 3.35 1.27 -23.14
N SER A 241 3.47 2.53 -23.60
CA SER A 241 4.77 3.16 -23.88
C SER A 241 5.57 3.50 -22.62
N SER A 242 4.92 3.46 -21.45
CA SER A 242 5.52 3.70 -20.13
C SER A 242 4.71 3.02 -19.03
N VAL A 243 5.26 2.97 -17.82
CA VAL A 243 4.57 2.40 -16.64
C VAL A 243 3.22 3.06 -16.38
N ALA A 244 3.08 4.35 -16.69
CA ALA A 244 1.84 5.10 -16.54
C ALA A 244 0.68 4.57 -17.42
N GLY A 245 0.98 3.78 -18.46
CA GLY A 245 -0.04 3.14 -19.30
C GLY A 245 -0.80 2.01 -18.60
N TRP A 246 -0.23 1.43 -17.54
CA TRP A 246 -0.83 0.31 -16.82
C TRP A 246 -0.82 0.46 -15.28
N VAL A 247 -0.11 1.45 -14.73
CA VAL A 247 -0.18 1.85 -13.31
C VAL A 247 -0.67 3.28 -13.20
N THR A 248 -1.71 3.51 -12.41
CA THR A 248 -2.29 4.85 -12.19
C THR A 248 -2.25 5.25 -10.72
N PRO A 249 -1.97 6.52 -10.39
CA PRO A 249 -2.02 6.99 -9.02
C PRO A 249 -3.44 7.02 -8.47
N LEU A 250 -3.60 6.65 -7.21
CA LEU A 250 -4.87 6.71 -6.48
C LEU A 250 -4.89 7.89 -5.53
N ALA A 251 -5.89 8.77 -5.67
CA ALA A 251 -6.12 9.90 -4.77
C ALA A 251 -6.64 9.43 -3.41
N SER A 252 -5.75 8.90 -2.57
CA SER A 252 -6.10 8.19 -1.35
C SER A 252 -6.93 9.02 -0.36
N GLY A 253 -6.73 10.34 -0.31
CA GLY A 253 -7.51 11.26 0.54
C GLY A 253 -9.02 11.19 0.28
N SER A 254 -9.45 11.26 -0.98
CA SER A 254 -10.87 11.17 -1.34
C SER A 254 -11.38 9.73 -1.33
N LEU A 255 -10.56 8.79 -1.80
CA LEU A 255 -10.95 7.38 -1.87
C LEU A 255 -11.12 6.74 -0.49
N ASN A 256 -10.34 7.15 0.51
CA ASN A 256 -10.49 6.66 1.88
C ASN A 256 -11.84 7.02 2.52
N LEU A 257 -12.53 8.05 2.02
CA LEU A 257 -13.89 8.42 2.48
C LEU A 257 -14.96 7.47 1.93
N GLN A 258 -14.65 6.70 0.88
CA GLN A 258 -15.54 5.74 0.25
C GLN A 258 -15.34 4.32 0.79
N LEU A 259 -14.43 4.13 1.76
CA LEU A 259 -14.13 2.83 2.32
C LEU A 259 -15.06 2.49 3.49
N VAL A 260 -15.54 1.26 3.51
CA VAL A 260 -16.41 0.72 4.56
C VAL A 260 -16.02 -0.70 4.93
N THR A 261 -16.39 -1.09 6.15
CA THR A 261 -16.51 -2.49 6.56
C THR A 261 -17.95 -2.75 6.95
N LEU A 262 -18.53 -3.83 6.43
CA LEU A 262 -19.90 -4.25 6.76
C LEU A 262 -19.85 -5.32 7.83
N THR A 263 -20.64 -5.16 8.89
CA THR A 263 -20.57 -6.00 10.10
C THR A 263 -21.92 -6.53 10.52
N GLN A 264 -21.90 -7.68 11.20
CA GLN A 264 -23.03 -8.19 11.97
C GLN A 264 -22.56 -8.67 13.34
N SER A 265 -23.43 -8.56 14.34
CA SER A 265 -23.16 -9.05 15.70
C SER A 265 -24.00 -10.28 15.97
N THR A 266 -23.36 -11.42 16.23
CA THR A 266 -24.06 -12.68 16.50
C THR A 266 -23.37 -13.39 17.67
N GLY A 267 -24.14 -13.76 18.70
CA GLY A 267 -23.61 -14.51 19.84
C GLY A 267 -22.45 -13.82 20.59
N GLY A 268 -22.45 -12.49 20.64
CA GLY A 268 -21.38 -11.69 21.27
C GLY A 268 -20.10 -11.54 20.45
N ARG A 269 -20.06 -12.08 19.22
CA ARG A 269 -18.95 -11.90 18.27
C ARG A 269 -19.35 -10.90 17.19
N THR A 270 -18.38 -10.12 16.71
CA THR A 270 -18.55 -9.28 15.53
C THR A 270 -18.01 -10.01 14.32
N LEU A 271 -18.88 -10.27 13.35
CA LEU A 271 -18.53 -10.79 12.04
C LEU A 271 -18.40 -9.63 11.04
N VAL A 272 -17.53 -9.80 10.06
CA VAL A 272 -17.32 -8.87 8.95
C VAL A 272 -17.63 -9.56 7.63
N LEU A 273 -18.27 -8.84 6.71
CA LEU A 273 -18.34 -9.24 5.32
C LEU A 273 -16.93 -9.18 4.73
N SER A 274 -16.56 -10.21 3.97
CA SER A 274 -15.22 -10.32 3.39
C SER A 274 -15.25 -11.05 2.05
N VAL A 275 -14.18 -10.88 1.26
CA VAL A 275 -13.92 -11.72 0.08
C VAL A 275 -13.09 -12.93 0.50
N SER A 276 -13.60 -14.13 0.26
CA SER A 276 -12.88 -15.39 0.45
C SER A 276 -11.67 -15.45 -0.50
N ILE A 277 -10.50 -15.72 0.05
CA ILE A 277 -9.27 -15.94 -0.73
C ILE A 277 -9.32 -17.24 -1.54
N ALA A 278 -10.11 -18.23 -1.11
CA ALA A 278 -10.14 -19.55 -1.71
C ALA A 278 -10.86 -19.56 -3.06
N ASP A 279 -11.99 -18.85 -3.15
CA ASP A 279 -12.90 -18.89 -4.30
C ASP A 279 -13.37 -17.50 -4.78
N GLY A 280 -12.91 -16.41 -4.15
CA GLY A 280 -13.27 -15.05 -4.52
C GLY A 280 -14.73 -14.67 -4.24
N ARG A 281 -15.44 -15.48 -3.44
CA ARG A 281 -16.85 -15.26 -3.09
C ARG A 281 -17.00 -14.49 -1.79
N LEU A 282 -18.14 -13.85 -1.58
CA LEU A 282 -18.45 -13.21 -0.31
C LEU A 282 -18.65 -14.24 0.81
N ALA A 283 -18.05 -13.95 1.96
CA ALA A 283 -18.14 -14.76 3.17
C ALA A 283 -18.23 -13.86 4.41
N MET A 284 -18.83 -14.37 5.47
CA MET A 284 -18.75 -13.78 6.81
C MET A 284 -17.60 -14.45 7.58
N GLN A 285 -16.75 -13.64 8.20
CA GLN A 285 -15.69 -14.13 9.08
C GLN A 285 -15.65 -13.32 10.37
N GLU A 286 -15.02 -13.85 11.41
CA GLU A 286 -14.79 -13.09 12.63
C GLU A 286 -13.94 -11.85 12.34
N LYS A 287 -14.27 -10.73 13.01
CA LYS A 287 -13.56 -9.47 12.82
C LYS A 287 -12.06 -9.67 13.06
N PRO A 288 -11.21 -9.42 12.04
CA PRO A 288 -9.80 -9.72 12.15
C PRO A 288 -9.06 -8.69 13.00
N ALA A 289 -7.91 -9.10 13.55
CA ALA A 289 -6.99 -8.20 14.21
C ALA A 289 -6.40 -7.18 13.22
N ALA A 290 -6.14 -5.96 13.69
CA ALA A 290 -5.60 -4.90 12.86
C ALA A 290 -4.22 -5.24 12.29
N GLY A 291 -3.96 -4.82 11.05
CA GLY A 291 -2.70 -5.08 10.34
C GLY A 291 -2.58 -6.48 9.76
N THR A 292 -3.63 -7.30 9.85
CA THR A 292 -3.69 -8.61 9.20
C THR A 292 -4.13 -8.50 7.75
N ASP A 293 -3.80 -9.51 6.96
CA ASP A 293 -4.29 -9.66 5.59
C ASP A 293 -5.82 -9.71 5.50
N ALA A 294 -6.50 -10.33 6.46
CA ALA A 294 -7.96 -10.40 6.52
C ALA A 294 -8.64 -9.01 6.58
N CYS A 295 -7.95 -7.97 7.10
CA CYS A 295 -8.46 -6.60 7.06
C CYS A 295 -8.59 -6.06 5.63
N VAL A 296 -7.74 -6.50 4.70
CA VAL A 296 -7.77 -6.13 3.29
C VAL A 296 -9.07 -6.64 2.66
N HIS A 297 -9.37 -7.94 2.82
CA HIS A 297 -10.54 -8.58 2.21
C HIS A 297 -11.87 -8.19 2.84
N ALA A 298 -11.84 -7.67 4.07
CA ALA A 298 -13.01 -7.16 4.79
C ALA A 298 -13.21 -5.64 4.63
N THR A 299 -12.44 -5.01 3.74
CA THR A 299 -12.57 -3.59 3.40
C THR A 299 -13.05 -3.46 1.97
N PHE A 300 -14.10 -2.66 1.76
CA PHE A 300 -14.67 -2.39 0.45
C PHE A 300 -14.69 -0.91 0.17
N ARG A 301 -14.46 -0.52 -1.08
CA ARG A 301 -14.84 0.80 -1.58
C ARG A 301 -16.27 0.72 -2.10
N VAL A 302 -17.12 1.64 -1.68
CA VAL A 302 -18.49 1.74 -2.17
C VAL A 302 -18.69 3.10 -2.83
N TYR A 303 -19.13 3.08 -4.08
CA TYR A 303 -19.34 4.28 -4.87
C TYR A 303 -20.53 4.12 -5.81
N GLY A 304 -21.13 5.24 -6.19
CA GLY A 304 -22.31 5.30 -7.05
C GLY A 304 -22.82 6.73 -7.16
N PRO A 305 -23.95 6.96 -7.84
CA PRO A 305 -24.51 8.30 -8.06
C PRO A 305 -24.71 9.08 -6.75
N ALA A 306 -25.19 8.42 -5.70
CA ALA A 306 -25.45 9.05 -4.39
C ALA A 306 -24.15 9.54 -3.72
N VAL A 307 -23.09 8.74 -3.74
CA VAL A 307 -21.77 9.10 -3.19
C VAL A 307 -21.14 10.25 -3.98
N ALA A 308 -21.32 10.24 -5.31
CA ALA A 308 -20.85 11.33 -6.17
C ALA A 308 -21.54 12.68 -5.89
N SER A 309 -22.80 12.66 -5.43
CA SER A 309 -23.54 13.85 -5.02
C SER A 309 -23.32 14.25 -3.55
N GLY A 310 -22.34 13.67 -2.85
CA GLY A 310 -22.10 13.94 -1.42
C GLY A 310 -23.10 13.26 -0.48
N GLY A 311 -23.93 12.35 -1.01
CA GLY A 311 -24.77 11.45 -0.24
C GLY A 311 -23.95 10.33 0.43
N GLY A 312 -24.56 9.67 1.40
CA GLY A 312 -23.95 8.54 2.09
C GLY A 312 -23.80 7.30 1.19
N VAL A 313 -23.48 6.17 1.83
CA VAL A 313 -23.30 4.87 1.16
C VAL A 313 -24.65 4.25 0.71
N GLU A 314 -25.77 4.89 1.05
CA GLU A 314 -27.12 4.51 0.64
C GLU A 314 -27.50 5.16 -0.70
N GLY A 315 -28.21 4.42 -1.54
CA GLY A 315 -28.66 4.89 -2.82
C GLY A 315 -28.78 3.78 -3.87
N PRO A 316 -29.37 4.10 -5.03
CA PRO A 316 -29.48 3.17 -6.14
C PRO A 316 -28.16 3.06 -6.92
N ASN A 317 -27.97 1.93 -7.61
CA ASN A 317 -26.85 1.71 -8.53
C ASN A 317 -25.46 1.87 -7.89
N MET A 318 -25.31 1.36 -6.68
CA MET A 318 -24.05 1.33 -5.94
C MET A 318 -23.19 0.17 -6.41
N THR A 319 -21.89 0.42 -6.56
CA THR A 319 -20.88 -0.59 -6.82
C THR A 319 -20.09 -0.84 -5.55
N ILE A 320 -19.88 -2.12 -5.24
CA ILE A 320 -19.05 -2.57 -4.12
C ILE A 320 -17.77 -3.15 -4.72
N GLU A 321 -16.65 -2.46 -4.54
CA GLU A 321 -15.34 -2.86 -5.04
C GLU A 321 -14.46 -3.36 -3.87
N PRO A 322 -13.84 -4.54 -3.98
CA PRO A 322 -12.84 -5.00 -3.00
C PRO A 322 -11.62 -4.09 -2.97
N PHE A 323 -11.14 -3.75 -1.77
CA PHE A 323 -10.03 -2.81 -1.55
C PHE A 323 -8.73 -3.17 -2.30
N ASP A 324 -8.37 -4.45 -2.39
CA ASP A 324 -7.13 -4.92 -3.03
C ASP A 324 -7.19 -5.01 -4.55
N ARG A 325 -8.38 -4.83 -5.14
CA ARG A 325 -8.66 -5.08 -6.56
C ARG A 325 -9.32 -3.88 -7.25
N PRO A 326 -8.62 -2.72 -7.35
CA PRO A 326 -9.16 -1.58 -8.08
C PRO A 326 -9.62 -1.95 -9.50
N GLY A 327 -10.84 -1.55 -9.87
CA GLY A 327 -11.44 -1.87 -11.17
C GLY A 327 -12.22 -3.20 -11.22
N MET A 328 -12.29 -3.95 -10.11
CA MET A 328 -13.16 -5.11 -9.96
C MET A 328 -14.42 -4.76 -9.16
N ALA A 329 -15.43 -5.61 -9.16
CA ALA A 329 -16.63 -5.41 -8.35
C ALA A 329 -17.19 -6.73 -7.83
N VAL A 330 -17.91 -6.66 -6.73
CA VAL A 330 -18.80 -7.73 -6.28
C VAL A 330 -19.97 -7.82 -7.27
N THR A 331 -20.26 -9.01 -7.77
CA THR A 331 -21.39 -9.30 -8.64
C THR A 331 -22.62 -9.74 -7.85
N ASN A 332 -23.78 -9.78 -8.48
CA ASN A 332 -25.03 -10.27 -7.91
C ASN A 332 -25.04 -11.81 -7.75
N ALA A 333 -24.00 -12.49 -8.26
CA ALA A 333 -23.65 -13.88 -7.93
C ALA A 333 -22.82 -14.00 -6.63
N LEU A 334 -22.60 -12.89 -5.93
CA LEU A 334 -21.83 -12.76 -4.69
C LEU A 334 -20.36 -13.19 -4.83
N ALA A 335 -19.78 -12.92 -6.00
CA ALA A 335 -18.37 -13.18 -6.30
C ALA A 335 -17.70 -11.92 -6.85
N VAL A 336 -16.37 -11.85 -6.77
CA VAL A 336 -15.62 -10.74 -7.36
C VAL A 336 -15.39 -11.01 -8.84
N GLY A 337 -15.76 -10.05 -9.69
CA GLY A 337 -15.61 -10.12 -11.14
C GLY A 337 -15.31 -8.77 -11.78
N ARG A 338 -15.02 -8.79 -13.08
CA ARG A 338 -14.88 -7.57 -13.88
C ARG A 338 -16.26 -6.99 -14.18
N PRO A 339 -16.49 -5.68 -14.04
CA PRO A 339 -17.75 -5.06 -14.42
C PRO A 339 -18.01 -5.21 -15.92
N GLY A 340 -19.08 -5.94 -16.29
CA GLY A 340 -19.44 -6.26 -17.68
C GLY A 340 -20.39 -5.27 -18.36
N GLY A 341 -20.52 -4.04 -17.85
CA GLY A 341 -21.42 -3.01 -18.40
C GLY A 341 -22.93 -3.20 -18.11
N GLY A 342 -23.31 -4.30 -17.45
CA GLY A 342 -24.69 -4.60 -17.03
C GLY A 342 -24.99 -4.27 -15.57
N ARG A 343 -26.20 -4.63 -15.12
CA ARG A 343 -26.65 -4.46 -13.72
C ARG A 343 -26.07 -5.48 -12.74
N ASP A 344 -25.33 -6.47 -13.22
CA ASP A 344 -24.81 -7.57 -12.40
C ASP A 344 -23.85 -7.11 -11.29
N THR A 345 -23.20 -5.95 -11.42
CA THR A 345 -22.33 -5.39 -10.37
C THR A 345 -23.00 -4.27 -9.56
N LEU A 346 -24.29 -4.02 -9.79
CA LEU A 346 -25.02 -2.94 -9.15
C LEU A 346 -25.85 -3.49 -7.99
N PHE A 347 -25.89 -2.72 -6.91
CA PHE A 347 -26.73 -2.94 -5.75
C PHE A 347 -27.52 -1.67 -5.45
N ASN A 348 -28.73 -1.82 -4.90
CA ASN A 348 -29.38 -0.71 -4.21
C ASN A 348 -29.07 -0.86 -2.72
N ALA A 349 -28.36 0.12 -2.17
CA ALA A 349 -28.10 0.18 -0.74
C ALA A 349 -29.27 0.93 -0.07
N VAL A 350 -30.08 0.21 0.69
CA VAL A 350 -31.26 0.72 1.38
C VAL A 350 -31.04 0.68 2.89
N PRO A 351 -31.83 1.44 3.70
CA PRO A 351 -31.83 1.27 5.15
C PRO A 351 -31.98 -0.21 5.54
N GLY A 352 -31.35 -0.60 6.65
CA GLY A 352 -31.42 -1.97 7.16
C GLY A 352 -32.84 -2.48 7.28
N LEU A 353 -33.03 -3.78 7.07
CA LEU A 353 -34.32 -4.46 7.19
C LEU A 353 -34.55 -5.03 8.60
N ASP A 354 -33.61 -4.84 9.53
CA ASP A 354 -33.64 -5.29 10.93
C ASP A 354 -34.67 -4.54 11.81
N GLY A 355 -35.48 -3.66 11.21
CA GLY A 355 -36.56 -2.96 11.86
C GLY A 355 -37.82 -3.83 12.01
N ALA A 356 -38.80 -3.35 12.77
CA ALA A 356 -40.12 -3.99 12.74
C ALA A 356 -40.73 -3.88 11.32
N PRO A 357 -41.63 -4.79 10.92
CA PRO A 357 -42.21 -4.77 9.57
C PRO A 357 -42.77 -3.39 9.20
N GLY A 358 -42.24 -2.79 8.13
CA GLY A 358 -42.63 -1.46 7.66
C GLY A 358 -41.89 -0.28 8.29
N LEU A 359 -40.90 -0.53 9.15
CA LEU A 359 -39.98 0.46 9.70
C LEU A 359 -38.56 0.23 9.19
N ASP A 360 -37.78 1.29 9.11
CA ASP A 360 -36.34 1.21 8.88
C ASP A 360 -35.64 0.48 10.05
N GLY A 361 -34.55 -0.22 9.75
CA GLY A 361 -33.70 -0.90 10.72
C GLY A 361 -32.87 0.03 11.59
N ALA A 362 -31.96 -0.55 12.38
CA ALA A 362 -31.16 0.22 13.32
C ALA A 362 -30.43 1.37 12.62
N PRO A 363 -30.33 2.56 13.23
CA PRO A 363 -29.63 3.70 12.63
C PRO A 363 -28.20 3.32 12.21
N GLY A 364 -27.89 3.50 10.92
CA GLY A 364 -26.59 3.14 10.36
C GLY A 364 -26.51 1.74 9.73
N SER A 365 -27.54 0.91 9.91
CA SER A 365 -27.73 -0.38 9.25
C SER A 365 -28.05 -0.19 7.77
N VAL A 366 -27.54 -1.08 6.92
CA VAL A 366 -27.75 -1.08 5.47
C VAL A 366 -28.05 -2.49 4.99
N SER A 367 -28.97 -2.59 4.03
CA SER A 367 -29.25 -3.82 3.29
C SER A 367 -28.90 -3.63 1.82
N LEU A 368 -28.31 -4.67 1.22
CA LEU A 368 -27.79 -4.64 -0.14
C LEU A 368 -28.72 -5.43 -1.06
N GLU A 369 -29.59 -4.72 -1.77
CA GLU A 369 -30.49 -5.30 -2.77
C GLU A 369 -29.75 -5.56 -4.09
N LEU A 370 -29.96 -6.72 -4.70
CA LEU A 370 -29.35 -7.08 -5.98
C LEU A 370 -29.99 -6.28 -7.13
N GLY A 371 -29.18 -5.59 -7.94
CA GLY A 371 -29.66 -4.82 -9.10
C GLY A 371 -30.31 -5.66 -10.20
N THR A 372 -29.97 -6.95 -10.28
CA THR A 372 -30.58 -7.92 -11.21
C THR A 372 -31.87 -8.55 -10.68
N ARG A 373 -32.07 -8.55 -9.35
CA ARG A 373 -33.21 -9.18 -8.68
C ARG A 373 -33.75 -8.25 -7.58
N PRO A 374 -34.55 -7.23 -7.96
CA PRO A 374 -35.23 -6.37 -6.99
C PRO A 374 -36.07 -7.20 -6.02
N GLY A 375 -36.06 -6.79 -4.75
CA GLY A 375 -36.66 -7.51 -3.63
C GLY A 375 -35.77 -8.60 -3.02
N CYS A 376 -34.58 -8.87 -3.59
CA CYS A 376 -33.63 -9.86 -3.08
C CYS A 376 -32.36 -9.22 -2.53
N PHE A 377 -31.97 -9.62 -1.33
CA PHE A 377 -30.93 -8.99 -0.52
C PHE A 377 -29.81 -9.96 -0.20
N VAL A 378 -28.60 -9.42 -0.06
CA VAL A 378 -27.45 -10.13 0.49
C VAL A 378 -27.75 -10.49 1.95
N THR A 379 -27.49 -11.74 2.35
CA THR A 379 -27.75 -12.23 3.71
C THR A 379 -26.55 -12.96 4.29
N ALA A 380 -26.28 -12.76 5.58
CA ALA A 380 -25.34 -13.59 6.31
C ALA A 380 -25.86 -15.04 6.45
N PRO A 381 -24.97 -16.03 6.62
CA PRO A 381 -25.38 -17.41 6.85
C PRO A 381 -26.25 -17.51 8.09
N ALA A 382 -27.33 -18.30 8.01
CA ALA A 382 -28.23 -18.53 9.13
C ALA A 382 -27.51 -19.26 10.27
N ALA A 383 -27.71 -18.83 11.51
CA ALA A 383 -27.09 -19.44 12.69
C ALA A 383 -27.57 -20.88 13.01
N ALA A 384 -28.43 -21.49 12.20
CA ALA A 384 -29.08 -22.77 12.53
C ALA A 384 -29.02 -23.83 11.41
N SER A 385 -28.50 -25.00 11.81
CA SER A 385 -28.61 -26.36 11.24
C SER A 385 -27.56 -26.89 10.25
N GLY A 386 -26.58 -26.09 9.83
CA GLY A 386 -25.32 -26.59 9.23
C GLY A 386 -24.19 -26.45 10.25
N GLY A 387 -23.24 -27.39 10.29
CA GLY A 387 -22.11 -27.35 11.23
C GLY A 387 -21.38 -26.00 11.24
N ALA A 388 -20.64 -25.72 12.31
CA ALA A 388 -19.98 -24.44 12.67
C ALA A 388 -19.02 -23.80 11.63
N ASN A 389 -19.04 -24.23 10.37
CA ASN A 389 -18.13 -23.86 9.29
C ASN A 389 -18.80 -23.24 8.05
N ASP A 390 -20.13 -23.10 7.95
CA ASP A 390 -20.71 -22.42 6.78
C ASP A 390 -20.65 -20.89 6.93
N THR A 391 -19.59 -20.32 6.35
CA THR A 391 -19.32 -18.87 6.32
C THR A 391 -19.92 -18.20 5.09
N ARG A 392 -20.63 -18.93 4.22
CA ARG A 392 -21.05 -18.40 2.91
C ARG A 392 -22.21 -17.43 3.05
N VAL A 393 -22.07 -16.31 2.36
CA VAL A 393 -23.11 -15.30 2.23
C VAL A 393 -24.14 -15.77 1.19
N GLY A 394 -25.42 -15.61 1.51
CA GLY A 394 -26.54 -16.02 0.68
C GLY A 394 -27.31 -14.84 0.10
N VAL A 395 -28.39 -15.17 -0.63
CA VAL A 395 -29.38 -14.19 -1.08
C VAL A 395 -30.76 -14.66 -0.61
N ARG A 396 -31.55 -13.77 -0.03
CA ARG A 396 -32.97 -14.01 0.29
C ARG A 396 -33.85 -12.91 -0.26
N CYS A 397 -35.07 -13.24 -0.66
CA CYS A 397 -36.02 -12.28 -1.17
C CYS A 397 -37.09 -11.94 -0.13
N ARG A 398 -37.68 -10.75 -0.22
CA ARG A 398 -38.78 -10.35 0.68
C ARG A 398 -39.88 -11.40 0.64
N GLY A 399 -40.31 -11.83 1.82
CA GLY A 399 -41.28 -12.91 2.00
C GLY A 399 -40.66 -14.25 2.41
N ASP A 400 -39.34 -14.42 2.27
CA ASP A 400 -38.62 -15.63 2.71
C ASP A 400 -38.32 -15.66 4.23
N GLY A 401 -38.56 -14.54 4.94
CA GLY A 401 -38.30 -14.35 6.38
C GLY A 401 -36.85 -13.99 6.72
N ASP A 402 -36.63 -13.58 7.99
CA ASP A 402 -35.31 -13.27 8.60
C ASP A 402 -34.61 -12.04 7.99
N ASP A 403 -35.26 -10.89 8.13
CA ASP A 403 -34.79 -9.57 7.68
C ASP A 403 -33.55 -9.08 8.45
N GLU A 404 -33.30 -9.64 9.65
CA GLU A 404 -32.10 -9.37 10.45
C GLU A 404 -30.84 -9.88 9.75
N ALA A 405 -30.88 -11.08 9.16
CA ALA A 405 -29.76 -11.64 8.41
C ALA A 405 -29.39 -10.82 7.16
N ALA A 406 -30.31 -10.01 6.64
CA ALA A 406 -30.12 -9.14 5.47
C ALA A 406 -29.56 -7.75 5.81
N SER A 407 -29.27 -7.48 7.09
CA SER A 407 -28.95 -6.16 7.59
C SER A 407 -27.51 -6.10 8.10
N PHE A 408 -26.76 -5.09 7.69
CA PHE A 408 -25.35 -4.94 8.05
C PHE A 408 -25.09 -3.56 8.67
N ALA A 409 -24.44 -3.54 9.83
CA ALA A 409 -23.95 -2.29 10.39
C ALA A 409 -22.72 -1.80 9.61
N ARG A 410 -22.70 -0.52 9.26
CA ARG A 410 -21.54 0.14 8.66
C ARG A 410 -20.52 0.51 9.73
N ALA A 411 -19.30 -0.01 9.59
CA ALA A 411 -18.18 0.28 10.45
C ALA A 411 -17.07 1.05 9.69
N ALA A 412 -16.20 1.69 10.46
CA ALA A 412 -14.97 2.27 9.93
C ALA A 412 -14.15 1.19 9.20
N PRO A 413 -13.49 1.53 8.09
CA PRO A 413 -12.76 0.55 7.29
C PRO A 413 -11.58 0.00 8.06
N LEU A 414 -11.35 -1.32 7.93
CA LEU A 414 -10.23 -2.01 8.58
C LEU A 414 -8.88 -1.76 7.90
N ARG A 415 -8.89 -1.40 6.62
CA ARG A 415 -7.72 -0.89 5.87
C ARG A 415 -8.02 0.45 5.21
N ARG A 416 -6.96 1.23 5.01
CA ARG A 416 -6.99 2.48 4.27
C ARG A 416 -5.90 2.46 3.21
N TYR A 417 -6.13 3.17 2.12
CA TYR A 417 -5.12 3.42 1.10
C TYR A 417 -3.98 4.24 1.71
N HIS A 418 -2.75 3.78 1.51
CA HIS A 418 -1.55 4.56 1.79
C HIS A 418 -1.50 5.85 0.93
N PRO A 419 -0.88 6.97 1.37
CA PRO A 419 -0.67 8.16 0.54
C PRO A 419 -0.03 7.89 -0.82
N LEU A 420 0.83 6.87 -0.87
CA LEU A 420 1.49 6.35 -2.08
C LEU A 420 0.79 5.11 -2.65
N SER A 421 -0.53 5.15 -2.79
CA SER A 421 -1.30 4.06 -3.40
C SER A 421 -1.44 4.24 -4.90
N PHE A 422 -1.34 3.15 -5.64
CA PHE A 422 -1.50 3.08 -7.09
C PHE A 422 -2.38 1.88 -7.46
N ALA A 423 -3.06 1.95 -8.61
CA ALA A 423 -3.78 0.82 -9.20
C ALA A 423 -3.00 0.32 -10.42
N ALA A 424 -2.68 -0.96 -10.47
CA ALA A 424 -2.11 -1.60 -11.65
C ALA A 424 -3.15 -2.47 -12.37
N ARG A 425 -3.15 -2.43 -13.70
CA ARG A 425 -3.97 -3.27 -14.56
C ARG A 425 -3.30 -4.63 -14.78
N GLY A 426 -3.78 -5.64 -14.07
CA GLY A 426 -3.38 -7.03 -14.30
C GLY A 426 -4.05 -7.65 -15.53
N ALA A 427 -3.52 -8.81 -15.94
CA ALA A 427 -4.11 -9.62 -17.00
C ALA A 427 -5.53 -10.09 -16.63
N GLU A 428 -5.75 -10.51 -15.38
CA GLU A 428 -7.03 -11.06 -14.89
C GLU A 428 -7.73 -10.15 -13.87
N ARG A 429 -6.99 -9.45 -13.01
CA ARG A 429 -7.51 -8.55 -11.95
C ARG A 429 -6.76 -7.22 -11.88
N GLY A 430 -7.32 -6.24 -11.17
CA GLY A 430 -6.54 -5.08 -10.72
C GLY A 430 -5.67 -5.42 -9.51
N PHE A 431 -4.60 -4.66 -9.31
CA PHE A 431 -3.77 -4.73 -8.10
C PHE A 431 -3.71 -3.37 -7.42
N LEU A 432 -3.94 -3.34 -6.11
CA LEU A 432 -3.54 -2.21 -5.29
C LEU A 432 -2.03 -2.31 -4.99
N LEU A 433 -1.29 -1.29 -5.40
CA LEU A 433 0.16 -1.16 -5.16
C LEU A 433 0.40 -0.16 -4.03
N GLU A 434 1.17 -0.56 -3.03
CA GLU A 434 1.61 0.29 -1.91
C GLU A 434 3.12 0.11 -1.68
N PRO A 435 3.83 1.04 -1.00
CA PRO A 435 5.24 0.84 -0.68
C PRO A 435 5.44 -0.45 0.12
N LEU A 436 6.38 -1.31 -0.29
CA LEU A 436 6.65 -2.59 0.41
C LEU A 436 6.89 -2.41 1.91
N ARG A 437 7.45 -1.27 2.31
CA ARG A 437 7.71 -0.92 3.71
C ARG A 437 6.45 -0.67 4.55
N SER A 438 5.29 -0.37 3.94
CA SER A 438 4.04 -0.13 4.66
C SER A 438 3.25 -1.41 4.93
N LEU A 439 3.50 -2.47 4.17
CA LEU A 439 2.86 -3.77 4.36
C LEU A 439 3.38 -4.47 5.62
N GLN A 440 2.46 -5.06 6.37
CA GLN A 440 2.71 -5.88 7.55
C GLN A 440 2.43 -7.35 7.19
N ASP A 441 1.25 -7.86 7.51
CA ASP A 441 0.94 -9.28 7.35
C ASP A 441 0.25 -9.59 6.01
N GLU A 442 -0.03 -8.56 5.20
CA GLU A 442 -0.68 -8.71 3.90
C GLU A 442 0.15 -9.57 2.94
N PHE A 443 -0.54 -10.31 2.07
CA PHE A 443 0.08 -11.03 0.97
C PHE A 443 0.29 -10.11 -0.24
N TYR A 444 1.47 -10.19 -0.85
CA TYR A 444 1.86 -9.30 -1.93
C TYR A 444 2.78 -9.97 -2.95
N THR A 445 2.94 -9.28 -4.09
CA THR A 445 4.01 -9.52 -5.06
C THR A 445 4.83 -8.24 -5.23
N VAL A 446 6.16 -8.37 -5.25
CA VAL A 446 7.07 -7.24 -5.53
C VAL A 446 7.35 -7.10 -7.01
N TYR A 447 7.54 -8.24 -7.66
CA TYR A 447 7.80 -8.32 -9.08
C TYR A 447 6.53 -8.71 -9.83
N PHE A 448 6.41 -8.23 -11.05
CA PHE A 448 5.33 -8.55 -11.97
C PHE A 448 5.92 -9.11 -13.27
N SER A 449 5.23 -10.08 -13.87
CA SER A 449 5.53 -10.52 -15.23
C SER A 449 4.80 -9.59 -16.19
N LEU A 450 5.56 -8.87 -17.03
CA LEU A 450 4.98 -8.02 -18.06
C LEU A 450 4.60 -8.89 -19.26
N VAL A 451 3.31 -8.96 -19.54
CA VAL A 451 2.81 -9.62 -20.75
C VAL A 451 2.87 -8.60 -21.90
N SER A 452 3.89 -8.73 -22.75
CA SER A 452 3.94 -8.08 -24.06
C SER A 452 3.26 -9.00 -25.07
N GLY A 453 2.33 -8.45 -25.85
CA GLY A 453 1.58 -9.22 -26.86
C GLY A 453 2.38 -9.56 -28.11
#